data_AF-A0A536RXY3-F1
#
_entry.id   AF-A0A536RXY3-F1
#
_cell.length_a   1.000
_cell.length_b   1.000
_cell.length_c   1.000
_cell.angle_alpha   90.00
_cell.angle_beta   90.00
_cell.angle_gamma   90.00
#
_symmetry.space_group_name_H-M   'P 1'
#
loop_
_entity.id
_entity.type
_entity.pdbx_description
1 polymer ?
#
loop_
_entity_poly.entity_id
_entity_poly.type
_entity_poly.pdbx_seq_one_letter_code
_entity_poly.pdbx_strand_id
1 'polypeptide(L)' 'MIKFVVEVVLAIFLHPIAFVLCVIDIVNRADLSGAWKVLWIIITFFWGIGPILYILLGRGKFW' A
#
# COMPACT_ATOMS: atom_id res chain seq x y z
N MET A 1 -14.63 16.33 -10.80
CA MET A 1 -15.03 15.96 -9.43
C MET A 1 -15.32 14.47 -9.26
N ILE A 2 -16.26 13.88 -10.00
CA ILE A 2 -16.59 12.43 -9.91
C ILE A 2 -15.36 11.52 -10.05
N LYS A 3 -14.47 11.79 -11.02
CA LYS A 3 -13.24 11.01 -11.23
C LYS A 3 -12.34 10.97 -9.98
N PHE A 4 -12.13 12.12 -9.34
CA PHE A 4 -11.31 12.21 -8.12
C PHE A 4 -11.91 11.40 -6.96
N VAL A 5 -13.24 11.47 -6.79
CA VAL A 5 -13.94 10.68 -5.77
C VAL A 5 -13.76 9.18 -6.02
N VAL A 6 -13.89 8.73 -7.28
CA VAL A 6 -13.66 7.33 -7.65
C VAL A 6 -12.22 6.90 -7.37
N GLU A 7 -11.23 7.72 -7.73
CA GLU A 7 -9.81 7.43 -7.47
C GLU A 7 -9.51 7.32 -5.97
N VAL A 8 -10.05 8.22 -5.14
CA VAL A 8 -9.89 8.17 -3.67
C VAL A 8 -10.55 6.92 -3.09
N VAL A 9 -11.77 6.60 -3.52
CA VAL A 9 -12.49 5.40 -3.05
C VAL A 9 -11.71 4.13 -3.43
N LEU A 10 -11.25 4.03 -4.67
CA LEU A 10 -10.43 2.91 -5.13
C LEU A 10 -9.13 2.83 -4.34
N ALA A 11 -8.45 3.95 -4.09
CA ALA A 11 -7.22 3.99 -3.28
C ALA A 11 -7.45 3.40 -1.88
N ILE A 12 -8.53 3.82 -1.20
CA ILE A 12 -8.84 3.41 0.17
C ILE A 12 -9.11 1.91 0.27
N PHE A 13 -9.64 1.27 -0.77
CA PHE A 13 -9.91 -0.18 -0.76
C PHE A 13 -8.76 -1.01 -1.32
N LEU A 14 -8.18 -0.61 -2.46
CA LEU A 14 -7.09 -1.33 -3.10
C LEU A 14 -5.83 -1.33 -2.24
N HIS A 15 -5.56 -0.24 -1.52
CA HIS A 15 -4.36 -0.14 -0.72
C HIS A 15 -4.35 -1.15 0.46
N PRO A 16 -5.37 -1.24 1.34
CA PRO A 16 -5.42 -2.26 2.39
C PRO A 16 -5.38 -3.68 1.85
N ILE A 17 -6.08 -3.97 0.75
CA ILE A 17 -6.06 -5.30 0.12
C ILE A 17 -4.63 -5.64 -0.33
N ALA A 18 -3.97 -4.73 -1.06
CA ALA A 18 -2.60 -4.92 -1.53
C ALA A 18 -1.61 -5.07 -0.36
N PHE A 19 -1.79 -4.30 0.72
CA PHE A 19 -0.98 -4.42 1.93
C PHE A 19 -1.16 -5.79 2.60
N VAL A 20 -2.40 -6.27 2.77
CA VAL A 20 -2.67 -7.60 3.34
C VAL A 20 -2.03 -8.69 2.48
N LEU A 21 -2.19 -8.63 1.16
CA LEU A 21 -1.56 -9.59 0.24
C LEU A 21 -0.02 -9.55 0.33
N CYS A 22 0.56 -8.36 0.47
CA CYS A 22 1.99 -8.18 0.67
C CYS A 22 2.47 -8.78 2.00
N VAL A 23 1.73 -8.56 3.10
CA VAL A 23 2.03 -9.17 4.40
C VAL A 23 1.97 -10.69 4.30
N ILE A 24 0.96 -11.25 3.62
CA ILE A 24 0.86 -12.70 3.39
C ILE A 24 2.08 -13.22 2.62
N ASP A 25 2.53 -12.53 1.55
CA ASP A 25 3.74 -12.91 0.82
C ASP A 25 4.97 -12.93 1.75
N ILE A 26 5.20 -11.84 2.49
CA ILE A 26 6.35 -11.69 3.39
C ILE A 26 6.37 -12.78 4.46
N VAL A 27 5.23 -13.07 5.07
CA VAL A 27 5.12 -14.10 6.12
C VAL A 27 5.42 -15.49 5.57
N ASN A 28 5.02 -15.78 4.33
CA ASN A 28 5.25 -17.07 3.67
C ASN A 28 6.65 -17.23 3.04
N ARG A 29 7.48 -16.19 3.01
CA ARG A 29 8.86 -16.29 2.53
C ARG A 29 9.72 -17.16 3.44
N ALA A 30 10.32 -18.21 2.86
CA ALA A 30 11.21 -19.13 3.57
C ALA A 30 12.65 -18.60 3.69
N ASP A 31 13.04 -17.67 2.82
CA ASP A 31 14.36 -17.05 2.74
C ASP A 31 14.57 -15.91 3.76
N LEU A 32 13.49 -15.36 4.33
CA LEU A 32 13.56 -14.25 5.28
C LEU A 32 13.51 -14.73 6.73
N SER A 33 14.44 -14.23 7.55
CA SER A 33 14.35 -14.39 9.00
C SER A 33 13.21 -13.55 9.60
N GLY A 34 12.75 -13.88 10.81
CA GLY A 34 11.63 -13.19 11.46
C GLY A 34 11.83 -11.68 11.61
N ALA A 35 13.05 -11.24 11.95
CA ALA A 35 13.38 -9.81 12.08
C ALA A 35 13.29 -9.09 10.71
N TRP A 36 13.75 -9.73 9.64
CA TRP A 36 13.64 -9.18 8.28
C TRP A 36 12.18 -9.06 7.83
N LYS A 37 11.33 -10.05 8.16
CA LYS A 37 9.88 -9.99 7.85
C LYS A 37 9.22 -8.78 8.51
N VAL A 38 9.49 -8.55 9.80
CA VAL A 38 8.94 -7.41 10.54
C VAL A 38 9.40 -6.08 9.93
N LEU A 39 10.69 -5.96 9.61
CA LEU A 39 11.22 -4.76 8.96
C LEU A 39 10.52 -4.47 7.63
N TRP A 40 10.36 -5.49 6.78
CA TRP A 40 9.70 -5.34 5.48
C TRP A 40 8.21 -4.99 5.59
N ILE A 41 7.49 -5.53 6.57
CA ILE A 41 6.09 -5.16 6.83
C ILE A 41 5.99 -3.67 7.20
N ILE A 42 6.91 -3.16 8.03
CA ILE A 42 6.94 -1.74 8.41
C ILE A 42 7.21 -0.85 7.19
N ILE A 43 8.22 -1.20 6.39
CA ILE A 43 8.60 -0.43 5.18
C ILE A 43 7.42 -0.38 4.18
N THR A 44 6.79 -1.51 3.92
CA THR A 44 5.70 -1.63 2.94
C THR A 44 4.43 -0.93 3.39
N PHE A 45 4.18 -0.82 4.70
CA PHE A 45 3.07 -0.04 5.24
C PHE A 45 3.18 1.44 4.84
N PHE A 46 4.35 2.06 5.02
CA PHE A 46 4.55 3.46 4.65
C PHE A 46 4.57 3.67 3.14
N TRP A 47 5.14 2.73 2.38
CA TRP A 47 5.07 2.76 0.92
C TRP A 47 3.62 2.76 0.43
N GLY A 48 2.78 2.00 1.12
CA GLY A 48 1.35 1.93 0.94
C GLY A 48 0.55 3.23 1.04
N ILE A 49 1.04 4.19 1.82
CA ILE A 49 0.42 5.51 1.99
C ILE A 49 0.73 6.41 0.76
N GLY A 50 1.74 6.06 -0.03
CA GLY A 50 2.19 6.78 -1.23
C GLY A 50 1.07 7.11 -2.23
N PRO A 51 0.25 6.15 -2.68
CA PRO A 51 -0.89 6.40 -3.56
C PRO A 51 -1.89 7.42 -3.00
N ILE A 52 -2.19 7.35 -1.71
CA ILE A 52 -3.11 8.28 -1.04
C ILE A 52 -2.51 9.69 -1.02
N LEU A 53 -1.23 9.82 -0.66
CA LEU A 53 -0.52 11.11 -0.66
C LEU A 53 -0.36 11.69 -2.07
N TYR A 54 -0.22 10.86 -3.09
CA TYR A 54 -0.09 11.30 -4.48
C TYR A 54 -1.37 11.96 -5.01
N ILE A 55 -2.53 11.38 -4.65
CA ILE A 55 -3.86 11.93 -4.95
C ILE A 55 -4.10 13.22 -4.14
N LEU A 56 -3.81 13.20 -2.83
CA LEU A 56 -4.15 14.28 -1.91
C LEU A 56 -3.22 15.50 -1.99
N LEU A 57 -1.91 15.29 -2.13
CA LEU A 57 -0.89 16.35 -2.08
C LEU A 57 -0.26 16.63 -3.46
N GLY A 58 -0.10 15.60 -4.29
CA GLY A 58 0.56 15.71 -5.59
C GLY A 58 -0.30 16.33 -6.69
N ARG A 59 -1.61 16.52 -6.46
CA ARG A 59 -2.61 16.77 -7.53
C ARG A 59 -2.49 15.76 -8.70
N GLY A 60 -1.91 14.60 -8.41
CA GLY A 60 -1.64 13.56 -9.39
C GLY A 60 -2.89 12.74 -9.66
N LYS A 61 -2.96 12.13 -10.84
CA LYS A 61 -3.97 11.10 -11.12
C LYS A 61 -3.57 9.81 -10.42
N PHE A 62 -4.55 8.98 -10.08
CA PHE A 62 -4.30 7.57 -9.76
C PHE A 62 -3.42 6.97 -10.87
N TRP A 63 -2.33 6.29 -10.49
CA TRP A 63 -1.44 5.58 -11.42
C TRP A 63 -2.25 4.60 -12.28
#